data_AF-A0A7W1KND3-F1
#
_entry.id   AF-A0A7W1KND3-F1
#
_cell.length_a   1.000
_cell.length_b   1.000
_cell.length_c   1.000
_cell.angle_alpha   90.00
_cell.angle_beta   90.00
_cell.angle_gamma   90.00
#
_symmetry.space_group_name_H-M   'P 1'
#
loop_
_entity.id
_entity.type
_entity.pdbx_description
1 polymer ?
#
loop_
_entity_poly.entity_id
_entity_poly.type
_entity_poly.pdbx_seq_one_letter_code
_entity_poly.pdbx_strand_id
1 'polypeptide(L)' 'HMTLFPRVSQLLKDMGRPDTLITGGGIIPPEDMAALQQLGIGKLFGPGTPTSDLIEYIRSWAASHLDQ' A
#
# COMPACT_ATOMS: atom_id res chain seq x y z
N HIS A 1 -11.83 -0.99 3.40
CA HIS A 1 -10.47 -0.55 3.07
C HIS A 1 -10.14 0.78 3.77
N MET A 2 -11.02 1.80 3.76
CA MET A 2 -10.81 3.08 4.46
C MET A 2 -10.63 3.02 5.99
N THR A 3 -11.03 1.93 6.65
CA THR A 3 -10.86 1.79 8.10
C THR A 3 -9.56 1.05 8.46
N LEU A 4 -9.30 -0.08 7.80
CA LEU A 4 -8.21 -0.98 8.15
C LEU A 4 -6.85 -0.45 7.68
N PHE A 5 -6.74 0.09 6.46
CA PHE A 5 -5.47 0.60 5.95
C PHE A 5 -4.92 1.76 6.82
N PRO A 6 -5.72 2.80 7.15
CA PRO A 6 -5.24 3.86 8.03
C PRO A 6 -4.93 3.35 9.44
N ARG A 7 -5.71 2.40 9.98
CA ARG A 7 -5.45 1.84 11.31
C ARG A 7 -4.13 1.07 11.34
N VAL A 8 -3.86 0.23 10.35
CA VAL A 8 -2.59 -0.51 10.25
C VAL A 8 -1.41 0.46 10.06
N SER A 9 -1.58 1.49 9.23
CA SER A 9 -0.56 2.54 9.06
C SER A 9 -0.25 3.26 10.36
N GLN A 10 -1.26 3.63 11.13
CA GLN A 10 -1.05 4.26 12.43
C GLN A 10 -0.32 3.33 13.41
N LEU A 11 -0.73 2.06 13.49
CA LEU A 11 -0.08 1.09 14.37
C LEU A 11 1.40 0.87 14.01
N LEU A 12 1.74 0.81 12.72
CA LEU A 12 3.13 0.69 12.28
C LEU A 12 3.95 1.92 12.63
N LYS A 13 3.38 3.13 12.49
CA LYS A 13 4.02 4.38 12.95
C LYS A 13 4.23 4.37 14.46
N ASP A 14 3.23 3.96 15.24
CA ASP A 14 3.31 3.88 16.70
C ASP A 14 4.37 2.86 17.17
N MET A 15 4.61 1.80 16.39
CA MET A 15 5.68 0.82 16.61
C MET A 15 7.06 1.27 16.12
N GLY A 16 7.20 2.51 15.64
CA GLY A 16 8.46 3.06 15.13
C GLY A 16 8.89 2.50 13.78
N ARG A 17 7.94 2.00 12.97
CA ARG A 17 8.19 1.48 11.60
C ARG A 17 7.39 2.22 10.53
N PRO A 18 7.56 3.55 10.40
CA PRO A 18 6.83 4.36 9.41
C PRO A 18 7.24 4.07 7.95
N ASP A 19 8.36 3.40 7.76
CA ASP A 19 9.01 3.01 6.51
C ASP A 19 8.45 1.71 5.89
N THR A 20 7.54 1.03 6.59
CA THR A 20 6.95 -0.22 6.07
C THR A 20 5.98 0.05 4.93
N LEU A 21 6.18 -0.61 3.79
CA LEU A 21 5.22 -0.59 2.68
C LEU A 21 3.87 -1.17 3.11
N ILE A 22 2.82 -0.37 2.98
CA ILE A 22 1.44 -0.81 3.13
C ILE A 22 0.78 -0.78 1.76
N THR A 23 0.44 -1.94 1.23
CA THR A 23 -0.21 -2.12 -0.07
C THR A 23 -1.30 -3.19 0.06
N GLY A 24 -2.12 -3.38 -0.97
CA GLY A 24 -3.12 -4.42 -0.99
C GLY A 24 -4.06 -4.33 -2.18
N GLY A 25 -5.10 -5.16 -2.18
CA GLY A 25 -6.07 -5.18 -3.27
C GLY A 25 -7.44 -5.70 -2.86
N GLY A 26 -8.38 -5.65 -3.80
CA GLY A 26 -9.76 -6.06 -3.62
C GLY A 26 -10.73 -5.15 -4.37
N ILE A 27 -12.01 -5.24 -4.02
CA ILE A 27 -13.05 -4.36 -4.57
C ILE A 27 -12.99 -3.04 -3.79
N ILE A 28 -12.29 -2.06 -4.35
CA ILE A 28 -12.06 -0.74 -3.74
C ILE A 28 -12.52 0.32 -4.75
N PRO A 29 -13.39 1.28 -4.37
CA PRO A 29 -13.76 2.39 -5.23
C PRO A 29 -12.54 3.28 -5.58
N PRO A 30 -12.45 3.84 -6.81
CA PRO A 30 -11.33 4.69 -7.22
C PRO A 30 -11.09 5.90 -6.31
N GLU A 31 -12.15 6.51 -5.79
CA GLU A 31 -12.11 7.62 -4.84
C GLU A 31 -11.45 7.23 -3.52
N ASP A 32 -11.75 6.03 -3.03
CA ASP A 32 -11.15 5.51 -1.80
C ASP A 32 -9.69 5.13 -2.02
N MET A 33 -9.33 4.63 -3.22
CA MET A 33 -7.92 4.41 -3.56
C MET A 33 -7.12 5.71 -3.54
N ALA A 34 -7.66 6.78 -4.13
CA ALA A 34 -7.02 8.09 -4.14
C ALA A 34 -6.88 8.65 -2.72
N ALA A 35 -7.93 8.55 -1.89
CA ALA A 35 -7.88 8.98 -0.49
C ALA A 35 -6.83 8.20 0.32
N LEU A 36 -6.75 6.88 0.15
CA LEU A 36 -5.74 6.06 0.83
C LEU A 36 -4.32 6.40 0.40
N GLN A 37 -4.09 6.66 -0.89
CA GLN A 37 -2.78 7.10 -1.38
C GLN A 37 -2.35 8.44 -0.76
N GLN A 38 -3.27 9.39 -0.62
CA GLN A 38 -2.98 10.66 0.07
C GLN A 38 -2.63 10.48 1.54
N LEU A 39 -3.10 9.42 2.19
CA LEU A 39 -2.76 9.07 3.57
C LEU A 39 -1.40 8.35 3.70
N GLY A 40 -0.68 8.16 2.58
CA GLY A 40 0.62 7.47 2.55
C GLY A 40 0.51 5.95 2.44
N ILE A 41 -0.67 5.42 2.08
CA ILE A 41 -0.80 4.02 1.69
C ILE A 41 -0.22 3.86 0.28
N GLY A 42 0.52 2.77 0.07
CA GLY A 42 1.07 2.42 -1.24
C GLY A 42 -0.01 2.10 -2.26
N LYS A 43 0.43 1.69 -3.46
CA LYS A 43 -0.47 1.37 -4.57
C LYS A 43 -1.47 0.28 -4.15
N LEU A 44 -2.73 0.46 -4.55
CA LEU A 44 -3.81 -0.49 -4.33
C LEU A 44 -4.21 -1.12 -5.67
N PHE A 45 -4.64 -2.38 -5.62
CA PHE A 45 -4.90 -3.18 -6.81
C PHE A 45 -6.37 -3.63 -6.85
N GLY A 46 -7.09 -3.18 -7.89
CA GLY A 46 -8.50 -3.51 -8.10
C GLY A 46 -8.72 -4.90 -8.72
N PRO A 47 -9.98 -5.32 -8.88
CA PRO A 47 -10.32 -6.57 -9.56
C PRO A 47 -9.76 -6.60 -11.00
N GLY A 48 -9.21 -7.75 -11.39
CA GLY A 48 -8.62 -7.93 -12.73
C GLY A 48 -7.20 -7.39 -12.90
N THR A 49 -6.61 -6.77 -11.86
CA THR A 49 -5.19 -6.41 -11.89
C THR A 49 -4.33 -7.68 -12.04
N PRO A 50 -3.42 -7.76 -13.02
CA PRO A 50 -2.49 -8.87 -13.15
C PRO A 50 -1.60 -9.03 -11.91
N THR A 51 -1.39 -10.26 -11.48
CA THR A 51 -0.48 -10.56 -10.37
C THR A 51 0.95 -10.10 -10.67
N SER A 52 1.36 -10.09 -11.94
CA SER A 52 2.65 -9.55 -12.39
C SER A 52 2.89 -8.11 -11.95
N ASP A 53 1.85 -7.28 -12.01
CA ASP A 53 1.96 -5.86 -11.67
C ASP A 53 2.19 -5.65 -10.18
N LEU A 54 1.59 -6.51 -9.35
CA LEU A 54 1.77 -6.51 -7.90
C LEU A 54 3.17 -7.00 -7.52
N ILE A 55 3.66 -8.06 -8.18
CA ILE A 55 5.03 -8.57 -8.00
C ILE A 55 6.05 -7.48 -8.36
N GLU A 56 5.89 -6.85 -9.52
CA GLU A 56 6.81 -5.83 -10.00
C GLU A 56 6.82 -4.60 -9.08
N TYR A 57 5.63 -4.18 -8.62
CA TYR A 57 5.51 -3.08 -7.67
C TYR A 57 6.28 -3.35 -6.36
N ILE A 58 6.11 -4.53 -5.77
CA ILE A 58 6.79 -4.89 -4.51
C ILE A 58 8.30 -4.96 -4.71
N ARG A 59 8.76 -5.58 -5.82
CA ARG A 59 10.20 -5.68 -6.14
C ARG A 59 10.83 -4.31 -6.35
N SER A 60 10.18 -3.44 -7.13
CA SER A 60 10.65 -2.09 -7.40
C SER A 60 10.70 -1.24 -6.13
N TRP A 61 9.69 -1.35 -5.26
CA TRP A 61 9.70 -0.68 -3.97
C TRP A 61 10.86 -1.16 -3.09
N ALA A 62 11.04 -2.48 -2.96
CA ALA A 62 12.12 -3.05 -2.15
C ALA A 62 13.51 -2.59 -2.64
N ALA A 63 13.75 -2.66 -3.95
CA ALA A 63 15.01 -2.23 -4.55
C ALA A 63 15.34 -0.74 -4.35
N SER A 64 14.31 0.10 -4.17
CA SER A 64 14.49 1.56 -3.96
C SER A 64 14.54 1.98 -2.49
N HIS A 65 14.11 1.12 -1.56
CA HIS A 65 13.94 1.49 -0.14
C HIS A 65 14.73 0.60 0.84
N LEU A 66 15.16 -0.59 0.43
CA LEU A 66 15.87 -1.54 1.31
C LEU A 66 17.36 -1.72 0.94
N ASP A 67 17.74 -1.47 -0.30
CA ASP A 67 19.11 -1.67 -0.80
C ASP A 67 20.01 -0.41 -0.66
N GLN A 68 19.68 0.51 0.27
CA GLN A 68 20.53 1.65 0.65
C GLN A 68 21.26 1.44 1.98
#